data_AF-A1BEI5-F1
#
_entry.id   AF-A1BEI5-F1
#
_cell.length_a   1.000
_cell.length_b   1.000
_cell.length_c   1.000
_cell.angle_alpha   90.00
_cell.angle_beta   90.00
_cell.angle_gamma   90.00
#
_symmetry.space_group_name_H-M   'P 1'
#
loop_
_entity.id
_entity.type
_entity.pdbx_description
1 polymer ?
#
loop_
_entity_poly.entity_id
_entity_poly.type
_entity_poly.pdbx_seq_one_letter_code
_entity_poly.pdbx_strand_id
1 'polypeptide(L)'
;MPETKASGSCNPACTSVIKFMTDQEIAPGMGLSIPPYSEVIGYSYLNIFVRFNQEKSDEPPVDLGVTFAFDANGKMAARRYVNLEENVTSPQSTNFIEVSGRASWHGNPHNVSTYITRIPVMGPYVEVFAYNRAPVKRRVTVWGYLVS
;
A
#
# COMPACT_ATOMS: atom_id res chain seq x y z
N MET A 1 25.66 24.67 -3.62
CA MET A 1 26.09 23.56 -2.76
C MET A 1 24.88 23.18 -1.93
N PRO A 2 24.28 22.00 -2.09
CA PRO A 2 23.14 21.62 -1.27
C PRO A 2 23.62 21.31 0.13
N GLU A 3 22.94 21.89 1.12
CA GLU A 3 23.20 21.70 2.54
C GLU A 3 23.12 20.21 2.89
N THR A 4 24.23 19.70 3.43
CA THR A 4 24.30 18.42 4.11
C THR A 4 23.36 18.49 5.32
N LYS A 5 22.17 17.90 5.21
CA LYS A 5 21.33 17.60 6.38
C LYS A 5 22.18 16.77 7.34
N ALA A 6 22.52 17.36 8.48
CA ALA A 6 23.24 16.69 9.55
C ALA A 6 22.53 15.38 9.89
N SER A 7 23.25 14.27 9.76
CA SER A 7 22.82 12.94 10.18
C SER A 7 22.81 12.87 11.70
N GLY A 8 21.80 13.51 12.32
CA GLY A 8 21.44 13.20 13.69
C GLY A 8 20.87 11.79 13.72
N SER A 9 21.51 10.88 14.45
CA SER A 9 20.96 9.55 14.74
C SER A 9 19.55 9.73 15.34
N CYS A 10 18.52 9.27 14.63
CA CYS A 10 17.16 9.26 15.17
C CYS A 10 17.14 8.44 16.46
N ASN A 11 16.97 9.13 17.58
CA ASN A 11 16.69 8.52 18.87
C ASN A 11 15.59 9.36 19.56
N PRO A 12 14.36 8.83 19.72
CA PRO A 12 13.92 7.48 19.38
C PRO A 12 13.85 7.23 17.86
N ALA A 13 13.66 5.97 17.47
CA ALA A 13 13.57 5.51 16.07
C ALA A 13 12.77 6.48 15.20
N CYS A 14 13.24 6.76 13.98
CA CYS A 14 12.46 7.59 13.06
C CYS A 14 11.17 6.83 12.75
N THR A 15 10.02 7.47 13.00
CA THR A 15 8.73 6.99 12.52
C THR A 15 8.06 8.05 11.69
N SER A 16 7.46 7.65 10.58
CA SER A 16 6.67 8.56 9.74
C SER A 16 5.46 7.84 9.17
N VAL A 17 4.43 8.61 8.84
CA VAL A 17 3.19 8.11 8.26
C VAL A 17 3.05 8.61 6.84
N ILE A 18 2.85 7.68 5.90
CA ILE A 18 2.50 7.95 4.52
C ILE A 18 1.02 7.61 4.33
N LYS A 19 0.25 8.50 3.70
CA LYS A 19 -1.14 8.22 3.32
C LYS A 19 -1.20 8.02 1.81
N PHE A 20 -1.10 6.77 1.36
CA PHE A 20 -1.21 6.44 -0.06
C PHE A 20 -2.62 6.70 -0.59
N MET A 21 -3.64 6.34 0.20
CA MET A 21 -5.03 6.71 -0.05
C MET A 21 -5.84 6.72 1.24
N THR A 22 -6.86 7.58 1.30
CA THR A 22 -7.80 7.65 2.42
C THR A 22 -9.22 7.64 1.88
N ASP A 23 -9.99 6.64 2.30
CA ASP A 23 -11.41 6.47 1.98
C ASP A 23 -11.75 6.62 0.49
N GLN A 24 -10.90 6.06 -0.37
CA GLN A 24 -11.06 6.12 -1.83
C GLN A 24 -11.98 5.02 -2.33
N GLU A 25 -12.84 5.38 -3.28
CA GLU A 25 -13.71 4.42 -3.94
C GLU A 25 -12.99 3.73 -5.10
N ILE A 26 -12.97 2.40 -5.08
CA ILE A 26 -12.38 1.56 -6.11
C ILE A 26 -13.49 0.67 -6.69
N ALA A 27 -13.72 0.80 -8.00
CA ALA A 27 -14.76 0.03 -8.68
C ALA A 27 -14.39 -1.47 -8.75
N PRO A 28 -15.36 -2.36 -9.04
CA PRO A 28 -15.09 -3.78 -9.21
C PRO A 28 -14.02 -4.06 -10.25
N GLY A 29 -13.06 -4.94 -9.92
CA GLY A 29 -12.01 -5.37 -10.85
C GLY A 29 -10.97 -4.31 -11.21
N MET A 30 -10.95 -3.17 -10.52
CA MET A 30 -10.04 -2.05 -10.80
C MET A 30 -8.90 -1.94 -9.80
N GLY A 31 -7.75 -1.47 -10.29
CA GLY A 31 -6.64 -0.99 -9.47
C GLY A 31 -6.65 0.54 -9.42
N LEU A 32 -6.33 1.10 -8.25
CA LEU A 32 -6.19 2.55 -8.08
C LEU A 32 -4.84 2.88 -7.46
N SER A 33 -3.99 3.54 -8.23
CA SER A 33 -2.73 4.14 -7.78
C SER A 33 -2.84 5.65 -7.77
N ILE A 34 -2.27 6.29 -6.74
CA ILE A 34 -2.29 7.74 -6.57
C ILE A 34 -0.84 8.25 -6.52
N PRO A 35 -0.32 8.77 -7.64
CA PRO A 35 1.02 9.36 -7.66
C PRO A 35 1.06 10.68 -6.86
N PRO A 36 2.26 11.17 -6.49
CA PRO A 36 3.59 10.59 -6.75
C PRO A 36 4.01 9.52 -5.73
N TYR A 37 5.12 8.83 -6.02
CA TYR A 37 5.72 7.89 -5.07
C TYR A 37 6.24 8.64 -3.84
N SER A 38 6.11 8.03 -2.66
CA SER A 38 6.53 8.62 -1.39
C SER A 38 7.98 8.26 -1.07
N GLU A 39 8.75 9.25 -0.60
CA GLU A 39 10.13 9.05 -0.16
C GLU A 39 10.19 8.23 1.14
N VAL A 40 11.06 7.23 1.18
CA VAL A 40 11.26 6.29 2.31
C VAL A 40 12.72 6.09 2.67
N ILE A 41 13.59 7.01 2.24
CA ILE A 41 15.03 6.97 2.52
C ILE A 41 15.26 7.00 4.03
N GLY A 42 16.15 6.12 4.51
CA GLY A 42 16.55 6.06 5.92
C GLY A 42 15.68 5.18 6.81
N TYR A 43 14.64 4.54 6.27
CA TYR A 43 13.79 3.60 7.01
C TYR A 43 14.10 2.15 6.62
N SER A 44 14.01 1.26 7.60
CA SER A 44 14.28 -0.17 7.43
C SER A 44 13.03 -0.93 6.98
N TYR A 45 11.87 -0.53 7.50
CA TYR A 45 10.60 -1.22 7.29
C TYR A 45 9.45 -0.26 6.99
N LEU A 46 8.52 -0.75 6.17
CA LEU A 46 7.22 -0.15 5.92
C LEU A 46 6.14 -1.10 6.44
N ASN A 47 5.35 -0.65 7.40
CA ASN A 47 4.14 -1.36 7.84
C ASN A 47 2.94 -0.76 7.10
N ILE A 48 2.30 -1.53 6.23
CA ILE A 48 1.14 -1.09 5.46
C ILE A 48 -0.11 -1.53 6.22
N PHE A 49 -0.92 -0.55 6.60
CA PHE A 49 -2.25 -0.73 7.14
C PHE A 49 -3.28 -0.54 6.03
N VAL A 50 -4.18 -1.50 5.89
CA VAL A 50 -5.29 -1.43 4.95
C VAL A 50 -6.61 -1.52 5.70
N ARG A 51 -7.56 -0.69 5.30
CA ARG A 51 -8.95 -0.74 5.76
C ARG A 51 -9.89 -0.66 4.57
N PHE A 52 -10.90 -1.51 4.55
CA PHE A 52 -11.93 -1.48 3.51
C PHE A 52 -13.31 -1.87 4.05
N ASN A 53 -14.37 -1.40 3.40
CA ASN A 53 -15.73 -1.84 3.73
C ASN A 53 -15.94 -3.29 3.23
N GLN A 54 -16.54 -4.13 4.07
CA GLN A 54 -16.86 -5.53 3.77
C GLN A 54 -18.13 -5.91 4.53
N GLU A 55 -19.21 -6.22 3.80
CA GLU A 55 -20.51 -6.54 4.41
C GLU A 55 -20.57 -8.02 4.84
N LYS A 56 -20.03 -8.93 4.02
CA LYS A 56 -19.98 -10.36 4.32
C LYS A 56 -18.55 -10.89 4.36
N SER A 57 -18.29 -11.83 5.26
CA SER A 57 -16.96 -12.42 5.48
C SER A 57 -16.40 -13.18 4.27
N ASP A 58 -17.26 -13.61 3.34
CA ASP A 58 -16.90 -14.37 2.13
C ASP A 58 -16.62 -13.51 0.91
N GLU A 59 -16.81 -12.19 1.01
CA GLU A 59 -16.52 -11.30 -0.11
C GLU A 59 -15.02 -11.26 -0.42
N PRO A 60 -14.63 -11.14 -1.71
CA PRO A 60 -13.23 -11.01 -2.07
C PRO A 60 -12.57 -9.81 -1.38
N PRO A 61 -11.31 -9.97 -0.93
CA PRO A 61 -10.56 -8.91 -0.27
C PRO A 61 -10.05 -7.87 -1.26
N VAL A 62 -9.40 -6.84 -0.72
CA VAL A 62 -8.56 -5.89 -1.47
C VAL A 62 -7.13 -6.40 -1.46
N ASP A 63 -6.53 -6.49 -2.64
CA ASP A 63 -5.12 -6.84 -2.81
C ASP A 63 -4.26 -5.59 -2.99
N LEU A 64 -2.96 -5.70 -2.72
CA LEU A 64 -2.01 -4.59 -2.84
C LEU A 64 -0.98 -4.83 -3.93
N GLY A 65 -0.73 -3.78 -4.71
CA GLY A 65 0.50 -3.61 -5.47
C GLY A 65 1.48 -2.77 -4.65
N VAL A 66 2.71 -3.23 -4.50
CA VAL A 66 3.79 -2.45 -3.87
C VAL A 66 4.99 -2.40 -4.80
N THR A 67 5.38 -1.17 -5.15
CA THR A 67 6.50 -0.89 -6.04
C THR A 67 7.49 0.03 -5.34
N PHE A 68 8.76 -0.35 -5.36
CA PHE A 68 9.87 0.51 -4.98
C PHE A 68 10.58 1.03 -6.22
N ALA A 69 10.89 2.33 -6.24
CA ALA A 69 11.53 3.01 -7.34
C ALA A 69 12.74 3.82 -6.88
N PHE A 70 13.62 4.14 -7.82
CA PHE A 70 14.77 5.02 -7.63
C PHE A 70 14.44 6.51 -7.84
N ASP A 71 13.25 6.82 -8.35
CA ASP A 71 12.75 8.19 -8.52
C ASP A 71 11.28 8.33 -8.11
N ALA A 72 10.87 9.56 -7.81
CA ALA A 72 9.52 9.89 -7.33
C ALA A 72 8.41 9.69 -8.37
N ASN A 73 8.75 9.54 -9.66
CA ASN A 73 7.79 9.31 -10.74
C ASN A 73 7.67 7.82 -11.11
N GLY A 74 8.35 6.92 -10.39
CA GLY A 74 8.26 5.48 -10.64
C GLY A 74 8.90 5.00 -11.95
N LYS A 75 9.63 5.85 -12.68
CA LYS A 75 10.16 5.50 -14.02
C LYS A 75 11.36 4.54 -13.96
N MET A 76 12.14 4.61 -12.89
CA MET A 76 13.27 3.73 -12.60
C MET A 76 12.88 2.77 -11.49
N ALA A 77 11.98 1.82 -11.81
CA ALA A 77 11.52 0.82 -10.86
C ALA A 77 12.67 -0.12 -10.47
N ALA A 78 12.87 -0.29 -9.16
CA ALA A 78 13.93 -1.15 -8.63
C ALA A 78 13.42 -2.56 -8.37
N ARG A 79 12.25 -2.69 -7.71
CA ARG A 79 11.69 -3.97 -7.23
C ARG A 79 10.17 -3.85 -7.01
N ARG A 80 9.43 -4.92 -7.32
CA ARG A 80 7.99 -5.07 -7.08
C ARG A 80 7.75 -6.28 -6.18
N TYR A 81 6.91 -6.15 -5.14
CA TYR A 81 6.46 -7.32 -4.38
C TYR A 81 5.33 -8.08 -5.09
N VAL A 82 4.59 -7.39 -5.95
CA VAL A 82 3.51 -7.95 -6.78
C VAL A 82 3.55 -7.29 -8.15
N ASN A 83 3.37 -8.09 -9.20
CA ASN A 83 3.28 -7.58 -10.56
C ASN A 83 1.82 -7.19 -10.87
N LEU A 84 1.39 -6.03 -10.36
CA LEU A 84 0.17 -5.38 -10.82
C LEU A 84 0.54 -4.18 -11.69
N GLU A 85 -0.25 -3.92 -12.72
CA GLU A 85 -0.22 -2.65 -13.45
C GLU A 85 -1.11 -1.63 -12.73
N GLU A 86 -0.65 -0.39 -12.65
CA GLU A 86 -1.40 0.70 -12.04
C GLU A 86 -2.63 1.07 -12.89
N ASN A 87 -3.71 1.49 -12.23
CA ASN A 87 -4.85 2.16 -12.87
C ASN A 87 -5.54 1.41 -14.03
N VAL A 88 -5.66 0.09 -13.94
CA VAL A 88 -6.36 -0.69 -14.96
C VAL A 88 -7.87 -0.80 -14.72
N THR A 89 -8.61 -1.02 -15.81
CA THR A 89 -10.06 -1.25 -15.80
C THR A 89 -10.46 -2.72 -15.99
N SER A 90 -9.49 -3.63 -16.13
CA SER A 90 -9.71 -5.06 -16.38
C SER A 90 -9.13 -5.93 -15.26
N PRO A 91 -9.67 -7.15 -15.09
CA PRO A 91 -9.07 -8.14 -14.21
C PRO A 91 -7.62 -8.45 -14.60
N GLN A 92 -6.70 -8.35 -13.66
CA GLN A 92 -5.30 -8.73 -13.88
C GLN A 92 -5.06 -10.18 -13.49
N SER A 93 -4.09 -10.82 -14.15
CA SER A 93 -3.56 -12.11 -13.69
C SER A 93 -2.73 -11.85 -12.44
N THR A 94 -3.06 -12.56 -11.37
CA THR A 94 -2.56 -12.23 -10.06
C THR A 94 -1.55 -13.25 -9.57
N ASN A 95 -0.27 -13.05 -9.93
CA ASN A 95 0.83 -13.77 -9.30
C ASN A 95 1.16 -13.06 -7.97
N PHE A 96 0.26 -13.16 -6.99
CA PHE A 96 0.37 -12.47 -5.71
C PHE A 96 1.36 -13.17 -4.76
N ILE A 97 2.05 -12.36 -3.95
CA ILE A 97 2.07 -12.66 -2.51
C ILE A 97 0.72 -12.15 -2.00
N GLU A 98 -0.18 -13.05 -1.62
CA GLU A 98 -1.52 -12.68 -1.16
C GLU A 98 -1.39 -11.92 0.17
N VAL A 99 -1.30 -10.59 0.10
CA VAL A 99 -1.43 -9.70 1.26
C VAL A 99 -2.90 -9.33 1.34
N SER A 100 -3.73 -10.32 1.64
CA SER A 100 -5.17 -10.16 1.58
C SER A 100 -5.79 -10.18 2.97
N GLY A 101 -6.95 -9.52 3.08
CA GLY A 101 -7.88 -9.73 4.17
C GLY A 101 -8.73 -10.99 3.99
N ARG A 102 -8.31 -11.98 3.20
CA ARG A 102 -9.10 -13.22 3.07
C ARG A 102 -9.17 -13.89 4.44
N ALA A 103 -10.39 -14.11 4.91
CA ALA A 103 -10.67 -14.55 6.28
C ALA A 103 -10.23 -13.56 7.39
N SER A 104 -9.91 -12.30 7.08
CA SER A 104 -9.88 -11.25 8.11
C SER A 104 -11.32 -11.01 8.56
N TRP A 105 -11.63 -11.36 9.81
CA TRP A 105 -12.94 -11.14 10.40
C TRP A 105 -13.24 -9.64 10.55
N HIS A 106 -14.53 -9.31 10.53
CA HIS A 106 -15.04 -7.97 10.75
C HIS A 106 -14.44 -7.33 12.00
N GLY A 107 -13.85 -6.15 11.85
CA GLY A 107 -13.49 -5.31 12.99
C GLY A 107 -14.74 -4.73 13.67
N ASN A 108 -14.52 -3.82 14.61
CA ASN A 108 -15.57 -2.89 15.04
C ASN A 108 -15.33 -1.56 14.28
N PRO A 109 -16.25 -1.11 13.39
CA PRO A 109 -17.59 -1.62 13.12
C PRO A 109 -17.63 -2.87 12.21
N HIS A 110 -18.71 -3.65 12.34
CA HIS A 110 -18.89 -4.98 11.72
C HIS A 110 -18.85 -5.01 10.19
N ASN A 111 -18.95 -3.86 9.52
CA ASN A 111 -18.89 -3.76 8.06
C ASN A 111 -17.54 -3.25 7.55
N VAL A 112 -16.50 -3.33 8.38
CA VAL A 112 -15.14 -2.90 8.06
C VAL A 112 -14.15 -4.01 8.36
N SER A 113 -13.24 -4.22 7.41
CA SER A 113 -12.12 -5.15 7.54
C SER A 113 -10.80 -4.41 7.50
N THR A 114 -9.84 -4.93 8.27
CA THR A 114 -8.49 -4.38 8.35
C THR A 114 -7.45 -5.48 8.32
N TYR A 115 -6.29 -5.18 7.74
CA TYR A 115 -5.11 -6.03 7.86
C TYR A 115 -3.84 -5.18 7.83
N ILE A 116 -2.75 -5.77 8.31
CA ILE A 116 -1.43 -5.14 8.37
C ILE A 116 -0.42 -6.09 7.74
N THR A 117 0.47 -5.53 6.92
CA THR A 117 1.67 -6.23 6.47
C THR A 117 2.91 -5.41 6.75
N ARG A 118 4.04 -6.07 6.98
CA ARG A 118 5.34 -5.42 7.17
C ARG A 118 6.27 -5.91 6.08
N ILE A 119 6.86 -4.97 5.35
CA ILE A 119 7.80 -5.25 4.27
C ILE A 119 9.11 -4.47 4.50
N PRO A 120 10.28 -5.07 4.19
CA PRO A 120 11.52 -4.32 4.18
C PRO A 120 11.52 -3.30 3.04
N VAL A 121 12.07 -2.12 3.32
CA VAL A 121 12.25 -1.06 2.32
C VAL A 121 13.33 -1.50 1.32
N MET A 122 13.02 -1.41 0.03
CA MET A 122 13.91 -1.89 -1.04
C MET A 122 14.35 -0.83 -2.04
N GLY A 123 13.96 0.42 -1.83
CA GLY A 123 14.31 1.54 -2.69
C GLY A 123 13.97 2.88 -2.01
N PRO A 124 14.49 3.99 -2.54
CA PRO A 124 14.31 5.31 -1.94
C PRO A 124 12.89 5.85 -2.03
N TYR A 125 12.09 5.36 -2.98
CA TYR A 125 10.68 5.74 -3.16
C TYR A 125 9.78 4.51 -3.16
N VAL A 126 8.55 4.66 -2.67
CA VAL A 126 7.54 3.59 -2.64
C VAL A 126 6.19 4.11 -3.12
N GLU A 127 5.46 3.25 -3.80
CA GLU A 127 4.04 3.39 -4.07
C GLU A 127 3.30 2.13 -3.64
N VAL A 128 2.15 2.33 -3.03
CA VAL A 128 1.22 1.27 -2.67
C VAL A 128 -0.12 1.60 -3.28
N PHE A 129 -0.65 0.69 -4.07
CA PHE A 129 -1.95 0.84 -4.70
C PHE A 129 -2.83 -0.37 -4.44
N ALA A 130 -4.14 -0.13 -4.40
CA ALA A 130 -5.12 -1.13 -4.03
C ALA A 130 -5.83 -1.67 -5.28
N TYR A 131 -6.09 -2.97 -5.29
CA TYR A 131 -6.81 -3.68 -6.33
C TYR A 131 -8.06 -4.33 -5.74
N ASN A 132 -9.24 -3.96 -6.27
CA ASN A 132 -10.51 -4.48 -5.79
C ASN A 132 -10.94 -5.70 -6.60
N ARG A 133 -10.89 -6.89 -5.99
CA ARG A 133 -11.38 -8.14 -6.60
C ARG A 133 -12.87 -8.37 -6.44
N ALA A 134 -13.52 -7.64 -5.55
CA ALA A 134 -14.93 -7.86 -5.28
C ALA A 134 -15.77 -7.40 -6.48
N PRO A 135 -16.91 -8.06 -6.76
CA PRO A 135 -17.87 -7.60 -7.78
C PRO A 135 -18.66 -6.36 -7.33
N VAL A 136 -18.24 -5.71 -6.24
CA VAL A 136 -18.86 -4.53 -5.64
C VAL A 136 -17.81 -3.45 -5.41
N LYS A 137 -18.24 -2.19 -5.35
CA LYS A 137 -17.35 -1.07 -5.05
C LYS A 137 -16.80 -1.18 -3.63
N ARG A 138 -15.51 -0.88 -3.46
CA ARG A 138 -14.84 -0.79 -2.16
C ARG A 138 -14.46 0.64 -1.83
N ARG A 139 -14.67 1.05 -0.59
CA ARG A 139 -14.08 2.24 0.03
C ARG A 139 -12.84 1.79 0.79
N VAL A 140 -11.66 2.19 0.33
CA VAL A 140 -10.36 1.68 0.78
C VAL A 140 -9.51 2.81 1.37
N THR A 141 -8.80 2.51 2.45
CA THR A 141 -7.76 3.33 3.05
C THR A 141 -6.47 2.52 3.11
N VAL A 142 -5.35 3.08 2.65
CA VAL A 142 -4.03 2.45 2.68
C VAL A 142 -3.04 3.45 3.24
N TRP A 143 -2.55 3.18 4.44
CA TRP A 143 -1.56 4.00 5.14
C TRP A 143 -0.29 3.20 5.39
N GLY A 144 0.86 3.86 5.28
CA GLY A 144 2.17 3.31 5.57
C GLY A 144 2.74 3.90 6.85
N TYR A 145 3.29 3.06 7.73
CA TYR A 145 4.06 3.46 8.90
C TYR A 145 5.50 3.03 8.71
N LEU A 146 6.36 4.02 8.45
CA LEU A 146 7.79 3.82 8.30
C LEU A 146 8.47 3.68 9.65
N VAL A 147 9.42 2.76 9.75
CA VAL A 147 10.17 2.48 10.98
C VAL A 147 11.65 2.26 10.64
N SER A 148 12.55 3.00 11.28
CA SER A 148 14.00 2.82 11.19
C SER A 148 14.52 1.80 12.19
#